data_AF-A0A414G0C0-F1
#
_entry.id   AF-A0A414G0C0-F1
#
_cell.length_a   1.000
_cell.length_b   1.000
_cell.length_c   1.000
_cell.angle_alpha   90.00
_cell.angle_beta   90.00
_cell.angle_gamma   90.00
#
_symmetry.space_group_name_H-M   'P 1'
#
loop_
_entity.id
_entity.type
_entity.pdbx_description
1 polymer ?
#
loop_
_entity_poly.entity_id
_entity_poly.type
_entity_poly.pdbx_seq_one_letter_code
_entity_poly.pdbx_strand_id
1 'polypeptide(L)'
;MVQEMQNASVSAPGSTECGFIESFVRRYPVRILETLLCDRTTGRNIIWADNEYVGLGDGYMGDDEITVGRITEVNTDIIKPRIEKERERQALRTKSRAEVFTPSWLCNQMNNDLDERWFGRRDVFNVEVENGWKAAVDPVVFPVKKKGRGWHAYVEVPWLEITCGEAPFVCSRYDTVSGDVLPVDERIGFLDRKLRIVNEKTKTKKEWVRRALDALRASFGYEFQGDNLLIARINVFETFCEHYRNRWGTLPDTEALEKAAWIVSWNFWQMNGFTDAVPTNQMGAVVASTLGSFEEPAPKPAQLSLFDMLDGEFGGDPFEDDGVASEGESEITTPLCVIYDWKNNQPIEFAGLKGEVRSMTNERTNERTNERTLLCGNR
;
A
#
# COMPACT_ATOMS: atom_id res chain seq x y z
N MET A 1 -52.12 -4.21 -14.02
CA MET A 1 -51.10 -5.18 -14.47
C MET A 1 -49.75 -4.47 -14.57
N VAL A 2 -49.17 -4.11 -13.42
CA VAL A 2 -47.74 -3.85 -13.23
C VAL A 2 -47.50 -4.15 -11.75
N GLN A 3 -46.59 -5.08 -11.48
CA GLN A 3 -46.32 -5.66 -10.16
C GLN A 3 -45.04 -5.02 -9.65
N GLU A 4 -45.09 -4.35 -8.50
CA GLU A 4 -43.92 -3.93 -7.75
C GLU A 4 -43.21 -5.17 -7.20
N MET A 5 -41.93 -5.35 -7.53
CA MET A 5 -41.05 -6.32 -6.88
C MET A 5 -40.10 -5.57 -5.96
N GLN A 6 -40.46 -5.50 -4.68
CA GLN A 6 -39.53 -5.28 -3.59
C GLN A 6 -38.69 -6.56 -3.42
N ASN A 7 -37.39 -6.49 -3.69
CA ASN A 7 -36.45 -7.52 -3.24
C ASN A 7 -35.82 -7.06 -1.93
N ALA A 8 -36.45 -7.42 -0.83
CA ALA A 8 -35.77 -7.55 0.46
C ALA A 8 -35.02 -8.88 0.47
N SER A 9 -33.69 -8.84 0.44
CA SER A 9 -32.87 -10.04 0.64
C SER A 9 -32.89 -10.40 2.12
N VAL A 10 -33.76 -11.36 2.48
CA VAL A 10 -33.70 -12.06 3.76
C VAL A 10 -32.49 -13.00 3.72
N SER A 11 -31.49 -12.74 4.55
CA SER A 11 -30.36 -13.65 4.75
C SER A 11 -30.84 -14.92 5.45
N ALA A 12 -30.48 -16.07 4.89
CA ALA A 12 -30.75 -17.37 5.50
C ALA A 12 -29.85 -17.59 6.74
N PRO A 13 -30.34 -18.22 7.81
CA PRO A 13 -29.55 -18.47 9.01
C PRO A 13 -28.64 -19.67 8.77
N GLY A 14 -27.33 -19.43 8.71
CA GLY A 14 -26.32 -20.49 8.57
C GLY A 14 -25.14 -20.18 7.64
N SER A 15 -24.98 -18.95 7.12
CA SER A 15 -23.72 -18.58 6.47
C SER A 15 -22.66 -18.30 7.55
N THR A 16 -21.77 -19.25 7.78
CA THR A 16 -20.49 -18.97 8.45
C THR A 16 -19.86 -17.79 7.70
N GLU A 17 -19.64 -16.65 8.37
CA GLU A 17 -18.89 -15.55 7.77
C GLU A 17 -17.55 -16.11 7.30
N CYS A 18 -17.27 -15.91 6.01
CA CYS A 18 -16.04 -16.38 5.40
C CYS A 18 -14.91 -15.46 5.88
N GLY A 19 -13.92 -16.01 6.59
CA GLY A 19 -12.79 -15.23 7.13
C GLY A 19 -12.08 -14.39 6.07
N PHE A 20 -11.40 -13.32 6.49
CA PHE A 20 -10.81 -12.32 5.60
C PHE A 20 -9.92 -12.93 4.50
N ILE A 21 -8.99 -13.82 4.86
CA ILE A 21 -8.10 -14.50 3.92
C ILE A 21 -8.86 -15.49 3.02
N GLU A 22 -9.76 -16.31 3.58
CA GLU A 22 -10.60 -17.23 2.79
C GLU A 22 -11.43 -16.47 1.74
N SER A 23 -11.98 -15.30 2.11
CA SER A 23 -12.72 -14.44 1.19
C SER A 23 -11.86 -13.99 0.01
N PHE A 24 -10.56 -13.78 0.24
CA PHE A 24 -9.61 -13.36 -0.78
C PHE A 24 -9.26 -14.51 -1.73
N VAL A 25 -8.87 -15.68 -1.20
CA VAL A 25 -8.48 -16.84 -2.02
C VAL A 25 -9.64 -17.45 -2.80
N ARG A 26 -10.89 -17.21 -2.38
CA ARG A 26 -12.08 -17.57 -3.17
C ARG A 26 -12.30 -16.67 -4.39
N ARG A 27 -11.80 -15.42 -4.34
CA ARG A 27 -11.98 -14.42 -5.42
C ARG A 27 -10.82 -14.40 -6.40
N TYR A 28 -9.63 -14.78 -5.95
CA TYR A 28 -8.41 -14.70 -6.74
C TYR A 28 -7.62 -16.01 -6.69
N PRO A 29 -6.88 -16.36 -7.76
CA PRO A 29 -5.98 -17.50 -7.72
C PRO A 29 -4.95 -17.38 -6.58
N VAL A 30 -4.63 -18.50 -5.92
CA VAL A 30 -3.69 -18.56 -4.77
C VAL A 30 -2.35 -17.90 -5.07
N ARG A 31 -1.85 -17.97 -6.31
CA ARG A 31 -0.61 -17.29 -6.73
C ARG A 31 -0.58 -15.77 -6.51
N ILE A 32 -1.75 -15.12 -6.47
CA ILE A 32 -1.86 -13.71 -6.11
C ILE A 32 -1.52 -13.52 -4.64
N LEU A 33 -2.05 -14.38 -3.75
CA LEU A 33 -1.70 -14.35 -2.33
C LEU A 33 -0.22 -14.66 -2.11
N GLU A 34 0.34 -15.65 -2.81
CA GLU A 34 1.78 -15.95 -2.77
C GLU A 34 2.63 -14.73 -3.19
N THR A 35 2.21 -14.02 -4.25
CA THR A 35 2.87 -12.78 -4.68
C THR A 35 2.80 -11.69 -3.61
N LEU A 36 1.66 -11.55 -2.94
CA LEU A 36 1.46 -10.57 -1.85
C LEU A 36 2.15 -10.99 -0.54
N LEU A 37 2.55 -12.24 -0.36
CA LEU A 37 3.36 -12.69 0.79
C LEU A 37 4.85 -12.47 0.56
N CYS A 38 5.31 -12.44 -0.68
CA CYS A 38 6.72 -12.26 -1.01
C CYS A 38 7.29 -10.96 -0.43
N ASP A 39 8.38 -11.08 0.33
CA ASP A 39 9.29 -10.01 0.66
C ASP A 39 10.33 -9.87 -0.45
N ARG A 40 10.32 -8.71 -1.11
CA ARG A 40 11.22 -8.43 -2.23
C ARG A 40 12.66 -8.26 -1.80
N THR A 41 12.92 -7.97 -0.53
CA THR A 41 14.29 -7.82 0.00
C THR A 41 14.97 -9.17 0.18
N THR A 42 14.28 -10.14 0.82
CA THR A 42 14.86 -11.45 1.15
C THR A 42 14.58 -12.53 0.10
N GLY A 43 13.62 -12.31 -0.80
CA GLY A 43 13.15 -13.31 -1.76
C GLY A 43 12.35 -14.45 -1.13
N ARG A 44 12.03 -14.34 0.15
CA ARG A 44 11.18 -15.27 0.93
C ARG A 44 9.84 -14.61 1.22
N ASN A 45 8.97 -15.23 2.03
CA ASN A 45 7.77 -14.54 2.49
C ASN A 45 8.11 -13.55 3.62
N ILE A 46 7.24 -12.56 3.81
CA ILE A 46 7.22 -11.72 5.02
C ILE A 46 7.07 -12.60 6.26
N ILE A 47 7.67 -12.18 7.37
CA ILE A 47 7.63 -12.90 8.65
C ILE A 47 6.56 -12.31 9.57
N TRP A 48 6.12 -13.04 10.58
CA TRP A 48 5.12 -12.52 11.54
C TRP A 48 5.57 -11.23 12.23
N ALA A 49 6.83 -11.16 12.67
CA ALA A 49 7.45 -10.05 13.38
C ALA A 49 6.71 -9.60 14.66
N ASP A 50 5.91 -10.48 15.25
CA ASP A 50 5.33 -10.29 16.59
C ASP A 50 5.17 -11.64 17.31
N ASN A 51 4.67 -11.56 18.55
CA ASN A 51 4.46 -12.72 19.40
C ASN A 51 2.96 -13.03 19.64
N GLU A 52 2.04 -12.46 18.84
CA GLU A 52 0.59 -12.67 19.03
C GLU A 52 0.22 -14.14 18.81
N TYR A 53 0.92 -14.81 17.89
CA TYR A 53 0.58 -16.15 17.40
C TYR A 53 1.45 -17.28 17.96
N VAL A 54 2.43 -16.98 18.82
CA VAL A 54 3.40 -17.96 19.38
C VAL A 54 2.70 -19.13 20.09
N GLY A 55 1.51 -18.92 20.65
CA GLY A 55 0.71 -19.97 21.29
C GLY A 55 0.23 -21.07 20.34
N LEU A 56 0.24 -20.83 19.02
CA LEU A 56 -0.10 -21.81 17.98
C LEU A 56 1.07 -22.76 17.66
N GLY A 57 2.27 -22.50 18.20
CA GLY A 57 3.45 -23.35 18.06
C GLY A 57 4.26 -23.07 16.80
N ASP A 58 4.97 -24.10 16.34
CA ASP A 58 5.91 -24.04 15.22
C ASP A 58 5.27 -23.50 13.92
N GLY A 59 5.91 -22.52 13.27
CA GLY A 59 5.40 -21.78 12.11
C GLY A 59 4.66 -20.48 12.44
N TYR A 60 4.61 -20.10 13.72
CA TYR A 60 3.98 -18.87 14.23
C TYR A 60 4.89 -18.07 15.19
N MET A 61 6.19 -18.35 15.20
CA MET A 61 7.18 -17.52 15.88
C MET A 61 7.39 -16.22 15.12
N GLY A 62 7.88 -15.18 15.79
CA GLY A 62 8.03 -13.86 15.17
C GLY A 62 9.00 -13.84 13.97
N ASP A 63 9.95 -14.77 13.90
CA ASP A 63 10.89 -14.95 12.79
C ASP A 63 10.45 -16.01 11.76
N ASP A 64 9.30 -16.68 11.98
CA ASP A 64 8.73 -17.61 11.01
C ASP A 64 8.08 -16.85 9.85
N GLU A 65 8.22 -17.41 8.65
CA GLU A 65 7.55 -16.93 7.43
C GLU A 65 6.03 -17.16 7.51
N ILE A 66 5.26 -16.16 7.07
CA ILE A 66 3.83 -16.32 6.84
C ILE A 66 3.65 -17.13 5.56
N THR A 67 3.17 -18.36 5.68
CA THR A 67 2.91 -19.26 4.53
C THR A 67 1.42 -19.44 4.30
N VAL A 68 1.03 -19.71 3.05
CA VAL A 68 -0.39 -19.91 2.67
C VAL A 68 -1.08 -20.93 3.58
N GLY A 69 -0.48 -22.11 3.78
CA GLY A 69 -1.06 -23.16 4.62
C GLY A 69 -1.24 -22.78 6.11
N ARG A 70 -0.52 -21.75 6.58
CA ARG A 70 -0.63 -21.23 7.95
C ARG A 70 -1.73 -20.18 8.10
N ILE A 71 -2.34 -19.71 7.02
CA ILE A 71 -3.35 -18.64 7.02
C ILE A 71 -4.61 -18.97 6.20
N THR A 72 -4.70 -20.16 5.61
CA THR A 72 -5.88 -20.63 4.85
C THR A 72 -6.51 -21.86 5.50
N GLU A 73 -7.65 -22.31 4.94
CA GLU A 73 -8.38 -23.50 5.39
C GLU A 73 -8.76 -23.40 6.88
N VAL A 74 -8.29 -24.33 7.71
CA VAL A 74 -8.55 -24.35 9.16
C VAL A 74 -7.95 -23.15 9.89
N ASN A 75 -7.02 -22.42 9.26
CA ASN A 75 -6.29 -21.29 9.82
C ASN A 75 -6.79 -19.93 9.31
N THR A 76 -7.93 -19.87 8.61
CA THR A 76 -8.39 -18.61 7.99
C THR A 76 -8.69 -17.49 8.99
N ASP A 77 -8.92 -17.83 10.25
CA ASP A 77 -9.30 -16.89 11.30
C ASP A 77 -8.09 -16.30 12.06
N ILE A 78 -6.87 -16.62 11.64
CA ILE A 78 -5.64 -16.14 12.31
C ILE A 78 -5.38 -14.68 11.96
N ILE A 79 -5.30 -14.36 10.66
CA ILE A 79 -5.10 -13.00 10.19
C ILE A 79 -6.47 -12.38 9.92
N LYS A 80 -6.84 -11.44 10.77
CA LYS A 80 -8.10 -10.70 10.70
C LYS A 80 -7.84 -9.20 10.77
N PRO A 81 -8.66 -8.40 10.05
CA PRO A 81 -8.69 -6.96 10.24
C PRO A 81 -8.83 -6.59 11.71
N ARG A 82 -8.17 -5.51 12.11
CA ARG A 82 -8.09 -5.06 13.48
C ARG A 82 -9.46 -4.82 14.11
N ILE A 83 -10.42 -4.33 13.34
CA ILE A 83 -11.79 -4.12 13.81
C ILE A 83 -12.48 -5.44 14.23
N GLU A 84 -12.18 -6.55 13.54
CA GLU A 84 -12.67 -7.88 13.92
C GLU A 84 -11.99 -8.35 15.22
N LYS A 85 -10.66 -8.20 15.31
CA LYS A 85 -9.90 -8.50 16.55
C LYS A 85 -10.44 -7.70 17.74
N GLU A 86 -10.76 -6.43 17.55
CA GLU A 86 -11.33 -5.59 18.61
C GLU A 86 -12.73 -6.01 19.03
N ARG A 87 -13.62 -6.32 18.08
CA ARG A 87 -14.97 -6.81 18.38
C ARG A 87 -14.91 -8.09 19.20
N GLU A 88 -13.99 -9.01 18.87
CA GLU A 88 -13.74 -10.23 19.64
C GLU A 88 -13.20 -9.92 21.05
N ARG A 89 -12.21 -9.03 21.18
CA ARG A 89 -11.66 -8.63 22.50
C ARG A 89 -12.70 -7.93 23.39
N GLN A 90 -13.53 -7.06 22.82
CA GLN A 90 -14.64 -6.41 23.52
C GLN A 90 -15.68 -7.44 24.00
N ALA A 91 -16.02 -8.41 23.15
CA ALA A 91 -16.89 -9.53 23.54
C ALA A 91 -16.29 -10.37 24.67
N LEU A 92 -14.97 -10.58 24.65
CA LEU A 92 -14.22 -11.34 25.66
C LEU A 92 -13.89 -10.53 26.94
N ARG A 93 -14.18 -9.22 26.96
CA ARG A 93 -13.88 -8.30 28.08
C ARG A 93 -12.41 -8.28 28.51
N THR A 94 -11.49 -8.61 27.61
CA THR A 94 -10.06 -8.71 27.92
C THR A 94 -9.36 -7.38 27.58
N LYS A 95 -8.66 -6.76 28.54
CA LYS A 95 -7.78 -5.62 28.28
C LYS A 95 -6.39 -6.15 27.90
N SER A 96 -5.98 -5.95 26.65
CA SER A 96 -4.59 -6.11 26.21
C SER A 96 -4.19 -4.93 25.30
N ARG A 97 -2.93 -4.92 24.82
CA ARG A 97 -2.22 -3.79 24.17
C ARG A 97 -3.12 -2.87 23.32
N ALA A 98 -2.96 -1.57 23.52
CA ALA A 98 -3.60 -0.55 22.71
C ALA A 98 -2.89 -0.47 21.35
N GLU A 99 -3.45 -1.12 20.35
CA GLU A 99 -3.18 -0.74 18.97
C GLU A 99 -3.79 0.65 18.74
N VAL A 100 -3.01 1.59 18.20
CA VAL A 100 -3.48 2.95 17.96
C VAL A 100 -4.19 2.99 16.60
N PHE A 101 -5.43 3.47 16.59
CA PHE A 101 -6.23 3.64 15.38
C PHE A 101 -6.14 5.08 14.90
N THR A 102 -5.73 5.27 13.65
CA THR A 102 -6.00 6.53 12.96
C THR A 102 -7.45 6.45 12.44
N PRO A 103 -8.39 7.22 13.00
CA PRO A 103 -9.77 7.17 12.56
C PRO A 103 -9.90 7.73 11.13
N SER A 104 -10.82 7.19 10.33
CA SER A 104 -10.99 7.55 8.91
C SER A 104 -11.14 9.05 8.66
N TRP A 105 -11.82 9.78 9.56
CA TRP A 105 -11.97 11.23 9.45
C TRP A 105 -10.62 11.97 9.55
N LEU A 106 -9.68 11.46 10.33
CA LEU A 106 -8.33 12.03 10.45
C LEU A 106 -7.49 11.68 9.20
N CYS A 107 -7.58 10.44 8.72
CA CYS A 107 -6.98 10.06 7.42
C CYS A 107 -7.52 10.95 6.28
N ASN A 108 -8.81 11.27 6.30
CA ASN A 108 -9.43 12.15 5.32
C ASN A 108 -8.86 13.58 5.39
N GLN A 109 -8.76 14.14 6.60
CA GLN A 109 -8.16 15.46 6.85
C GLN A 109 -6.72 15.52 6.34
N MET A 110 -5.91 14.51 6.66
CA MET A 110 -4.52 14.41 6.19
C MET A 110 -4.43 14.35 4.65
N ASN A 111 -5.32 13.61 3.99
CA ASN A 111 -5.33 13.53 2.54
C ASN A 111 -5.81 14.84 1.89
N ASN A 112 -6.75 15.56 2.54
CA ASN A 112 -7.15 16.90 2.11
C ASN A 112 -5.98 17.90 2.19
N ASP A 113 -5.11 17.79 3.19
CA ASP A 113 -3.93 18.63 3.31
C ASP A 113 -2.89 18.34 2.20
N LEU A 114 -2.70 17.07 1.81
CA LEU A 114 -1.87 16.70 0.66
C LEU A 114 -2.41 17.31 -0.64
N ASP A 115 -3.73 17.21 -0.84
CA ASP A 115 -4.39 17.71 -2.03
C ASP A 115 -4.41 19.24 -2.08
N GLU A 116 -4.59 19.91 -0.95
CA GLU A 116 -4.54 21.36 -0.90
C GLU A 116 -3.17 21.88 -1.36
N ARG A 117 -2.08 21.23 -0.95
CA ARG A 117 -0.73 21.57 -1.42
C ARG A 117 -0.57 21.31 -2.92
N TRP A 118 -1.10 20.19 -3.42
CA TRP A 118 -0.97 19.82 -4.83
C TRP A 118 -1.84 20.68 -5.75
N PHE A 119 -3.13 20.83 -5.45
CA PHE A 119 -4.08 21.60 -6.26
C PHE A 119 -3.98 23.11 -6.04
N GLY A 120 -3.60 23.55 -4.84
CA GLY A 120 -3.62 24.94 -4.41
C GLY A 120 -5.00 25.41 -3.94
N ARG A 121 -5.89 24.47 -3.61
CA ARG A 121 -7.22 24.71 -3.02
C ARG A 121 -7.63 23.49 -2.20
N ARG A 122 -8.38 23.71 -1.12
CA ARG A 122 -9.00 22.63 -0.34
C ARG A 122 -10.22 22.05 -1.07
N ASP A 123 -10.79 21.00 -0.48
CA ASP A 123 -12.05 20.38 -0.87
C ASP A 123 -12.10 19.91 -2.33
N VAL A 124 -11.04 19.20 -2.73
CA VAL A 124 -10.92 18.69 -4.11
C VAL A 124 -11.76 17.43 -4.30
N PHE A 125 -11.71 16.50 -3.35
CA PHE A 125 -12.36 15.19 -3.45
C PHE A 125 -13.56 15.04 -2.51
N ASN A 126 -13.58 15.76 -1.39
CA ASN A 126 -14.66 15.79 -0.42
C ASN A 126 -14.57 17.07 0.43
N VAL A 127 -15.61 17.33 1.22
CA VAL A 127 -15.64 18.37 2.25
C VAL A 127 -15.71 17.69 3.62
N GLU A 128 -14.85 18.10 4.56
CA GLU A 128 -14.90 17.66 5.95
C GLU A 128 -16.20 18.13 6.62
N VAL A 129 -16.87 17.24 7.36
CA VAL A 129 -18.04 17.56 8.18
C VAL A 129 -17.84 17.01 9.60
N GLU A 130 -18.74 17.33 10.52
CA GLU A 130 -18.67 16.79 11.87
C GLU A 130 -18.65 15.25 11.85
N ASN A 131 -17.57 14.66 12.35
CA ASN A 131 -17.33 13.21 12.42
C ASN A 131 -17.40 12.47 11.06
N GLY A 132 -17.08 13.13 9.94
CA GLY A 132 -17.07 12.47 8.63
C GLY A 132 -16.70 13.40 7.48
N TRP A 133 -17.12 13.01 6.27
CA TRP A 133 -16.91 13.81 5.06
C TRP A 133 -18.06 13.63 4.08
N LYS A 134 -18.20 14.58 3.16
CA LYS A 134 -19.13 14.50 2.03
C LYS A 134 -18.34 14.46 0.73
N ALA A 135 -18.40 13.35 0.01
CA ALA A 135 -17.71 13.18 -1.27
C ALA A 135 -18.19 14.22 -2.32
N ALA A 136 -17.24 14.77 -3.07
CA ALA A 136 -17.53 15.64 -4.20
C ALA A 136 -17.99 14.80 -5.39
N VAL A 137 -19.15 15.15 -5.97
CA VAL A 137 -19.73 14.41 -7.11
C VAL A 137 -19.25 14.94 -8.46
N ASP A 138 -18.83 16.20 -8.53
CA ASP A 138 -18.38 16.81 -9.77
C ASP A 138 -16.98 16.33 -10.16
N PRO A 139 -16.68 16.26 -11.48
CA PRO A 139 -15.34 15.91 -11.94
C PRO A 139 -14.25 16.83 -11.40
N VAL A 140 -13.10 16.27 -11.07
CA VAL A 140 -11.97 17.03 -10.52
C VAL A 140 -11.37 17.94 -11.60
N VAL A 141 -11.31 19.22 -11.24
CA VAL A 141 -10.74 20.31 -12.06
C VAL A 141 -9.27 20.52 -11.71
N PHE A 142 -8.42 20.44 -12.73
CA PHE A 142 -6.97 20.59 -12.62
C PHE A 142 -6.51 22.02 -12.94
N PRO A 143 -5.38 22.50 -12.35
CA PRO A 143 -4.83 23.82 -12.65
C PRO A 143 -4.44 23.99 -14.13
N VAL A 144 -5.11 24.88 -14.85
CA VAL A 144 -4.99 25.02 -16.32
C VAL A 144 -3.66 25.67 -16.78
N LYS A 145 -2.97 26.43 -15.91
CA LYS A 145 -1.82 27.29 -16.29
C LYS A 145 -0.47 26.91 -15.68
N LYS A 146 -0.33 25.72 -15.07
CA LYS A 146 0.94 25.28 -14.46
C LYS A 146 1.46 24.02 -15.16
N LYS A 147 2.55 24.17 -15.92
CA LYS A 147 3.24 23.04 -16.57
C LYS A 147 3.60 21.99 -15.51
N GLY A 148 3.32 20.71 -15.78
CA GLY A 148 3.58 19.61 -14.85
C GLY A 148 2.54 19.44 -13.73
N ARG A 149 1.40 20.15 -13.75
CA ARG A 149 0.29 19.97 -12.78
C ARG A 149 -0.98 19.42 -13.45
N GLY A 150 -0.79 18.55 -14.43
CA GLY A 150 -1.89 17.80 -15.07
C GLY A 150 -2.27 16.57 -14.24
N TRP A 151 -3.35 15.90 -14.66
CA TRP A 151 -3.86 14.74 -13.94
C TRP A 151 -2.89 13.54 -13.92
N HIS A 152 -2.09 13.34 -14.97
CA HIS A 152 -1.02 12.34 -14.97
C HIS A 152 -0.02 12.61 -13.84
N ALA A 153 0.44 13.85 -13.70
CA ALA A 153 1.38 14.23 -12.65
C ALA A 153 0.80 14.09 -11.22
N TYR A 154 -0.53 14.16 -11.07
CA TYR A 154 -1.18 13.84 -9.79
C TYR A 154 -1.22 12.34 -9.53
N VAL A 155 -1.61 11.55 -10.54
CA VAL A 155 -1.66 10.09 -10.42
C VAL A 155 -0.28 9.51 -10.13
N GLU A 156 0.76 10.04 -10.79
CA GLU A 156 2.13 9.55 -10.75
C GLU A 156 2.96 10.15 -9.59
N VAL A 157 2.41 11.04 -8.75
CA VAL A 157 3.18 11.61 -7.63
C VAL A 157 3.43 10.54 -6.55
N PRO A 158 4.69 10.30 -6.12
CA PRO A 158 4.98 9.34 -5.08
C PRO A 158 4.46 9.81 -3.71
N TRP A 159 3.69 8.96 -3.04
CA TRP A 159 3.28 9.14 -1.65
C TRP A 159 3.55 7.87 -0.85
N LEU A 160 4.02 8.05 0.39
CA LEU A 160 4.43 6.99 1.30
C LEU A 160 3.68 7.13 2.62
N GLU A 161 2.98 6.08 3.03
CA GLU A 161 2.48 5.92 4.41
C GLU A 161 3.54 5.17 5.23
N ILE A 162 4.18 5.86 6.16
CA ILE A 162 5.14 5.24 7.09
C ILE A 162 4.39 4.44 8.16
N THR A 163 4.91 3.28 8.56
CA THR A 163 4.28 2.40 9.58
C THR A 163 2.78 2.22 9.31
N CYS A 164 2.46 1.69 8.13
CA CYS A 164 1.14 1.82 7.52
C CYS A 164 0.06 0.97 8.17
N GLY A 165 0.38 0.02 9.07
CA GLY A 165 -0.62 -0.89 9.64
C GLY A 165 -1.40 -1.60 8.53
N GLU A 166 -2.70 -1.36 8.46
CA GLU A 166 -3.62 -1.90 7.44
C GLU A 166 -3.82 -0.99 6.21
N ALA A 167 -2.98 0.05 6.09
CA ALA A 167 -2.96 1.08 5.05
C ALA A 167 -4.20 2.01 4.97
N PRO A 168 -4.72 2.53 6.10
CA PRO A 168 -5.93 3.37 6.11
C PRO A 168 -5.73 4.75 5.45
N PHE A 169 -4.50 5.26 5.39
CA PHE A 169 -4.20 6.52 4.69
C PHE A 169 -4.09 6.32 3.18
N VAL A 170 -3.59 5.16 2.74
CA VAL A 170 -3.49 4.78 1.32
C VAL A 170 -4.86 4.47 0.72
N CYS A 171 -5.66 3.66 1.40
CA CYS A 171 -6.95 3.18 0.89
C CYS A 171 -7.97 3.02 2.01
N SER A 172 -9.25 3.24 1.70
CA SER A 172 -10.31 3.27 2.71
C SER A 172 -11.44 2.34 2.34
N ARG A 173 -11.18 1.03 2.35
CA ARG A 173 -12.19 0.00 2.01
C ARG A 173 -13.31 -0.10 3.04
N TYR A 174 -12.99 0.20 4.28
CA TYR A 174 -13.91 0.23 5.42
C TYR A 174 -13.52 1.39 6.35
N ASP A 175 -14.47 1.83 7.17
CA ASP A 175 -14.20 2.77 8.25
C ASP A 175 -13.37 2.10 9.35
N THR A 176 -12.28 2.74 9.77
CA THR A 176 -11.35 2.15 10.75
C THR A 176 -11.89 2.10 12.18
N VAL A 177 -13.01 2.79 12.46
CA VAL A 177 -13.65 2.82 13.79
C VAL A 177 -14.88 1.92 13.84
N SER A 178 -15.78 2.01 12.85
CA SER A 178 -17.00 1.20 12.82
C SER A 178 -16.80 -0.15 12.15
N GLY A 179 -15.85 -0.28 11.21
CA GLY A 179 -15.68 -1.45 10.34
C GLY A 179 -16.66 -1.50 9.18
N ASP A 180 -17.48 -0.47 8.98
CA ASP A 180 -18.46 -0.44 7.90
C ASP A 180 -17.76 -0.28 6.56
N VAL A 181 -18.16 -1.08 5.56
CA VAL A 181 -17.62 -0.98 4.20
C VAL A 181 -17.95 0.37 3.59
N LEU A 182 -16.94 1.03 3.03
CA LEU A 182 -17.12 2.32 2.36
C LEU A 182 -17.34 2.13 0.84
N PRO A 183 -18.41 2.70 0.27
CA PRO A 183 -18.61 2.76 -1.18
C PRO A 183 -17.41 3.42 -1.87
N VAL A 184 -17.06 2.93 -3.07
CA VAL A 184 -15.86 3.37 -3.82
C VAL A 184 -15.81 4.88 -4.03
N ASP A 185 -16.96 5.52 -4.26
CA ASP A 185 -17.12 6.95 -4.48
C ASP A 185 -16.99 7.79 -3.19
N GLU A 186 -17.08 7.16 -2.02
CA GLU A 186 -16.93 7.79 -0.71
C GLU A 186 -15.53 7.63 -0.11
N ARG A 187 -14.65 6.83 -0.73
CA ARG A 187 -13.34 6.50 -0.15
C ARG A 187 -12.37 7.69 -0.16
N ILE A 188 -11.54 7.76 0.87
CA ILE A 188 -10.70 8.93 1.15
C ILE A 188 -9.22 8.70 0.96
N GLY A 189 -8.77 7.45 0.82
CA GLY A 189 -7.37 7.10 0.71
C GLY A 189 -6.70 7.77 -0.50
N PHE A 190 -5.42 8.06 -0.41
CA PHE A 190 -4.75 8.75 -1.51
C PHE A 190 -4.71 7.91 -2.80
N LEU A 191 -4.66 6.58 -2.70
CA LEU A 191 -4.81 5.70 -3.86
C LEU A 191 -6.24 5.74 -4.41
N ASP A 192 -7.25 5.76 -3.54
CA ASP A 192 -8.66 5.92 -3.97
C ASP A 192 -8.86 7.23 -4.76
N ARG A 193 -8.26 8.32 -4.28
CA ARG A 193 -8.29 9.63 -4.98
C ARG A 193 -7.61 9.56 -6.33
N LYS A 194 -6.43 8.93 -6.42
CA LYS A 194 -5.73 8.70 -7.71
C LYS A 194 -6.59 7.87 -8.67
N LEU A 195 -7.19 6.77 -8.20
CA LEU A 195 -8.01 5.89 -9.03
C LEU A 195 -9.33 6.56 -9.45
N ARG A 196 -9.91 7.43 -8.62
CA ARG A 196 -11.01 8.31 -9.04
C ARG A 196 -10.61 9.20 -10.21
N ILE A 197 -9.43 9.83 -10.18
CA ILE A 197 -8.94 10.61 -11.33
C ILE A 197 -8.81 9.72 -12.57
N VAL A 198 -8.27 8.50 -12.43
CA VAL A 198 -8.18 7.55 -13.54
C VAL A 198 -9.58 7.18 -14.07
N ASN A 199 -10.57 7.02 -13.19
CA ASN A 199 -11.98 6.81 -13.55
C ASN A 199 -12.53 7.99 -14.38
N GLU A 200 -12.28 9.21 -13.96
CA GLU A 200 -12.80 10.40 -14.65
C GLU A 200 -12.12 10.68 -16.00
N LYS A 201 -10.83 10.37 -16.15
CA LYS A 201 -10.02 10.85 -17.28
C LYS A 201 -9.78 9.84 -18.39
N THR A 202 -9.96 8.53 -18.13
CA THR A 202 -9.76 7.49 -19.15
C THR A 202 -11.08 7.08 -19.80
N LYS A 203 -11.05 6.41 -20.96
CA LYS A 203 -12.27 6.00 -21.70
C LYS A 203 -12.35 4.50 -22.00
N THR A 204 -11.23 3.79 -21.93
CA THR A 204 -11.13 2.38 -22.31
C THR A 204 -10.54 1.58 -21.15
N LYS A 205 -10.88 0.29 -21.06
CA LYS A 205 -10.31 -0.63 -20.06
C LYS A 205 -8.79 -0.67 -20.10
N LYS A 206 -8.19 -0.71 -21.30
CA LYS A 206 -6.73 -0.75 -21.50
C LYS A 206 -6.03 0.49 -20.93
N GLU A 207 -6.51 1.69 -21.28
CA GLU A 207 -5.91 2.92 -20.75
C GLU A 207 -6.15 3.08 -19.24
N TRP A 208 -7.33 2.65 -18.76
CA TRP A 208 -7.61 2.62 -17.34
C TRP A 208 -6.60 1.76 -16.57
N VAL A 209 -6.39 0.51 -17.01
CA VAL A 209 -5.46 -0.42 -16.35
C VAL A 209 -4.07 0.16 -16.32
N ARG A 210 -3.59 0.68 -17.46
CA ARG A 210 -2.27 1.31 -17.53
C ARG A 210 -2.10 2.42 -16.49
N ARG A 211 -3.06 3.34 -16.40
CA ARG A 211 -3.01 4.50 -15.49
C ARG A 211 -3.28 4.15 -14.04
N ALA A 212 -4.06 3.11 -13.77
CA ALA A 212 -4.25 2.57 -12.44
C ALA A 212 -2.99 1.85 -11.93
N LEU A 213 -2.25 1.14 -12.80
CA LEU A 213 -0.93 0.61 -12.45
C LEU A 213 0.08 1.73 -12.18
N ASP A 214 0.04 2.84 -12.93
CA ASP A 214 0.85 4.03 -12.63
C ASP A 214 0.51 4.61 -11.23
N ALA A 215 -0.77 4.63 -10.85
CA ALA A 215 -1.21 5.04 -9.52
C ALA A 215 -0.67 4.13 -8.41
N LEU A 216 -0.68 2.82 -8.64
CA LEU A 216 -0.12 1.82 -7.72
C LEU A 216 1.39 2.00 -7.57
N ARG A 217 2.14 2.15 -8.68
CA ARG A 217 3.60 2.37 -8.66
C ARG A 217 3.98 3.62 -7.88
N ALA A 218 3.11 4.62 -7.82
CA ALA A 218 3.32 5.87 -7.08
C ALA A 218 2.75 5.85 -5.65
N SER A 219 2.29 4.70 -5.15
CA SER A 219 1.67 4.56 -3.84
C SER A 219 2.45 3.55 -3.02
N PHE A 220 2.98 3.97 -1.87
CA PHE A 220 3.92 3.18 -1.07
C PHE A 220 3.49 3.11 0.39
N GLY A 221 3.95 2.08 1.08
CA GLY A 221 3.85 1.96 2.53
C GLY A 221 4.91 1.01 3.08
N TYR A 222 5.24 1.11 4.36
CA TYR A 222 5.99 0.05 5.04
C TYR A 222 5.41 -0.24 6.41
N GLU A 223 5.54 -1.47 6.86
CA GLU A 223 5.07 -1.92 8.16
C GLU A 223 6.07 -2.90 8.78
N PHE A 224 6.13 -2.95 10.10
CA PHE A 224 6.97 -3.90 10.83
C PHE A 224 6.30 -5.27 10.95
N GLN A 225 5.04 -5.30 11.36
CA GLN A 225 4.30 -6.55 11.61
C GLN A 225 3.79 -7.17 10.31
N GLY A 226 4.07 -8.45 10.08
CA GLY A 226 3.77 -9.11 8.81
C GLY A 226 2.28 -9.33 8.57
N ASP A 227 1.50 -9.57 9.62
CA ASP A 227 0.04 -9.75 9.51
C ASP A 227 -0.66 -8.44 9.09
N ASN A 228 -0.32 -7.32 9.74
CA ASN A 228 -0.77 -5.98 9.37
C ASN A 228 -0.37 -5.64 7.94
N LEU A 229 0.91 -5.89 7.58
CA LEU A 229 1.39 -5.66 6.22
C LEU A 229 0.63 -6.48 5.18
N LEU A 230 0.31 -7.75 5.47
CA LEU A 230 -0.47 -8.58 4.55
C LEU A 230 -1.88 -8.02 4.35
N ILE A 231 -2.53 -7.56 5.42
CA ILE A 231 -3.85 -6.91 5.35
C ILE A 231 -3.75 -5.63 4.50
N ALA A 232 -2.73 -4.79 4.73
CA ALA A 232 -2.45 -3.60 3.90
C ALA A 232 -2.29 -3.96 2.42
N ARG A 233 -1.45 -4.95 2.10
CA ARG A 233 -1.22 -5.42 0.72
C ARG A 233 -2.52 -5.89 0.06
N ILE A 234 -3.34 -6.67 0.77
CA ILE A 234 -4.66 -7.11 0.30
C ILE A 234 -5.59 -5.90 0.09
N ASN A 235 -5.64 -4.97 1.04
CA ASN A 235 -6.49 -3.78 0.93
C ASN A 235 -6.12 -2.91 -0.28
N VAL A 236 -4.83 -2.70 -0.54
CA VAL A 236 -4.34 -1.94 -1.70
C VAL A 236 -4.68 -2.64 -3.01
N PHE A 237 -4.43 -3.96 -3.08
CA PHE A 237 -4.76 -4.77 -4.26
C PHE A 237 -6.27 -4.79 -4.55
N GLU A 238 -7.09 -4.97 -3.52
CA GLU A 238 -8.54 -4.96 -3.62
C GLU A 238 -9.07 -3.59 -4.03
N THR A 239 -8.45 -2.51 -3.55
CA THR A 239 -8.81 -1.14 -3.95
C THR A 239 -8.66 -0.96 -5.47
N PHE A 240 -7.57 -1.44 -6.06
CA PHE A 240 -7.42 -1.46 -7.52
C PHE A 240 -8.55 -2.27 -8.20
N CYS A 241 -8.84 -3.47 -7.70
CA CYS A 241 -9.87 -4.34 -8.27
C CYS A 241 -11.29 -3.76 -8.14
N GLU A 242 -11.60 -3.12 -7.01
CA GLU A 242 -12.91 -2.57 -6.68
C GLU A 242 -13.19 -1.31 -7.48
N HIS A 243 -12.20 -0.43 -7.68
CA HIS A 243 -12.36 0.71 -8.61
C HIS A 243 -12.58 0.24 -10.04
N TYR A 244 -11.84 -0.78 -10.51
CA TYR A 244 -12.07 -1.35 -11.84
C TYR A 244 -13.46 -1.94 -11.97
N ARG A 245 -13.89 -2.74 -10.99
CA ARG A 245 -15.20 -3.41 -10.98
C ARG A 245 -16.34 -2.41 -10.87
N ASN A 246 -16.22 -1.39 -10.02
CA ASN A 246 -17.21 -0.32 -9.89
C ASN A 246 -17.44 0.38 -11.22
N ARG A 247 -16.37 0.64 -11.97
CA ARG A 247 -16.47 1.30 -13.28
C ARG A 247 -16.97 0.41 -14.40
N TRP A 248 -16.52 -0.84 -14.47
CA TRP A 248 -16.68 -1.71 -15.65
C TRP A 248 -17.59 -2.91 -15.43
N GLY A 249 -18.07 -3.14 -14.21
CA GLY A 249 -18.93 -4.28 -13.84
C GLY A 249 -18.26 -5.65 -13.89
N THR A 250 -16.95 -5.72 -14.15
CA THR A 250 -16.19 -6.98 -14.27
C THR A 250 -14.89 -6.89 -13.47
N LEU A 251 -14.24 -8.03 -13.20
CA LEU A 251 -12.87 -8.04 -12.70
C LEU A 251 -11.86 -7.60 -13.78
N PRO A 252 -10.68 -7.09 -13.40
CA PRO A 252 -9.53 -7.01 -14.28
C PRO A 252 -9.17 -8.39 -14.85
N ASP A 253 -8.52 -8.41 -16.01
CA ASP A 253 -7.97 -9.67 -16.53
C ASP A 253 -6.80 -10.17 -15.68
N THR A 254 -6.43 -11.43 -15.89
CA THR A 254 -5.38 -12.12 -15.15
C THR A 254 -4.04 -11.38 -15.19
N GLU A 255 -3.67 -10.84 -16.34
CA GLU A 255 -2.40 -10.11 -16.52
C GLU A 255 -2.37 -8.84 -15.66
N ALA A 256 -3.47 -8.08 -15.63
CA ALA A 256 -3.60 -6.91 -14.79
C ALA A 256 -3.57 -7.24 -13.30
N LEU A 257 -4.20 -8.36 -12.88
CA LEU A 257 -4.17 -8.82 -11.48
C LEU A 257 -2.74 -9.19 -11.06
N GLU A 258 -2.02 -9.97 -11.87
CA GLU A 258 -0.64 -10.37 -11.57
C GLU A 258 0.30 -9.16 -11.50
N LYS A 259 0.17 -8.20 -12.42
CA LYS A 259 0.93 -6.94 -12.40
C LYS A 259 0.62 -6.10 -11.17
N ALA A 260 -0.65 -5.97 -10.80
CA ALA A 260 -1.05 -5.23 -9.61
C ALA A 260 -0.46 -5.86 -8.34
N ALA A 261 -0.59 -7.18 -8.18
CA ALA A 261 -0.03 -7.89 -7.02
C ALA A 261 1.49 -7.75 -6.94
N TRP A 262 2.17 -7.85 -8.07
CA TRP A 262 3.62 -7.66 -8.15
C TRP A 262 4.04 -6.25 -7.73
N ILE A 263 3.39 -5.20 -8.25
CA ILE A 263 3.66 -3.81 -7.83
C ILE A 263 3.39 -3.64 -6.33
N VAL A 264 2.28 -4.16 -5.81
CA VAL A 264 1.93 -4.05 -4.39
C VAL A 264 2.99 -4.71 -3.50
N SER A 265 3.49 -5.89 -3.87
CA SER A 265 4.54 -6.58 -3.11
C SER A 265 5.87 -5.82 -3.05
N TRP A 266 6.16 -4.99 -4.05
CA TRP A 266 7.31 -4.09 -4.08
C TRP A 266 7.08 -2.80 -3.27
N ASN A 267 5.89 -2.22 -3.41
CA ASN A 267 5.59 -0.90 -2.89
C ASN A 267 5.16 -0.88 -1.43
N PHE A 268 4.69 -2.02 -0.93
CA PHE A 268 4.33 -2.22 0.47
C PHE A 268 5.26 -3.28 1.04
N TRP A 269 6.30 -2.90 1.78
CA TRP A 269 7.34 -3.82 2.23
C TRP A 269 7.46 -3.90 3.74
N GLN A 270 8.07 -4.98 4.23
CA GLN A 270 8.27 -5.20 5.66
C GLN A 270 9.58 -4.55 6.10
N MET A 271 9.53 -3.65 7.07
CA MET A 271 10.73 -2.91 7.48
C MET A 271 10.69 -2.45 8.93
N ASN A 272 11.85 -2.55 9.58
CA ASN A 272 12.14 -1.82 10.80
C ASN A 272 12.49 -0.36 10.47
N GLY A 273 11.57 0.56 10.76
CA GLY A 273 11.72 1.98 10.47
C GLY A 273 12.88 2.68 11.19
N PHE A 274 13.48 2.06 12.23
CA PHE A 274 14.68 2.58 12.89
C PHE A 274 15.97 2.20 12.17
N THR A 275 16.01 1.04 11.52
CA THR A 275 17.23 0.48 10.92
C THR A 275 17.19 0.45 9.40
N ASP A 276 16.04 0.72 8.78
CA ASP A 276 15.78 0.56 7.34
C ASP A 276 16.04 -0.85 6.82
N ALA A 277 16.01 -1.83 7.71
CA ALA A 277 16.30 -3.23 7.43
C ALA A 277 15.06 -4.11 7.67
N VAL A 278 15.09 -5.33 7.14
CA VAL A 278 14.03 -6.32 7.38
C VAL A 278 13.94 -6.61 8.88
N PRO A 279 12.74 -6.78 9.47
CA PRO A 279 12.64 -7.15 10.88
C PRO A 279 13.40 -8.45 11.21
N THR A 280 14.01 -8.50 12.39
CA THR A 280 14.67 -9.69 12.91
C THR A 280 14.54 -9.73 14.42
N ASN A 281 14.37 -10.93 14.97
CA ASN A 281 14.40 -11.18 16.41
C ASN A 281 15.81 -11.57 16.90
N GLN A 282 16.79 -11.65 15.99
CA GLN A 282 18.15 -12.06 16.33
C GLN A 282 18.89 -10.90 17.01
N MET A 283 19.22 -11.09 18.29
CA MET A 283 19.99 -10.11 19.05
C MET A 283 21.38 -9.92 18.46
N GLY A 284 21.79 -8.67 18.28
CA GLY A 284 23.11 -8.32 17.76
C GLY A 284 23.25 -8.42 16.25
N ALA A 285 22.15 -8.60 15.50
CA ALA A 285 22.19 -8.59 14.05
C ALA A 285 22.73 -7.25 13.51
N VAL A 286 23.74 -7.32 12.66
CA VAL A 286 24.37 -6.16 12.02
C VAL A 286 23.64 -5.85 10.73
N VAL A 287 23.21 -4.59 10.56
CA VAL A 287 22.56 -4.14 9.34
C VAL A 287 23.60 -4.01 8.23
N ALA A 288 23.35 -4.63 7.07
CA ALA A 288 24.27 -4.60 5.95
C ALA A 288 23.53 -4.30 4.63
N SER A 289 24.23 -3.61 3.74
CA SER A 289 23.80 -3.46 2.35
C SER A 289 23.95 -4.80 1.63
N THR A 290 22.91 -5.22 0.92
CA THR A 290 22.90 -6.44 0.10
C THR A 290 22.61 -6.16 -1.37
N LEU A 291 22.50 -4.88 -1.77
CA LEU A 291 22.17 -4.50 -3.14
C LEU A 291 23.18 -5.02 -4.18
N GLY A 292 24.46 -5.12 -3.81
CA GLY A 292 25.52 -5.61 -4.70
C GLY A 292 25.38 -7.09 -5.10
N SER A 293 24.66 -7.89 -4.30
CA SER A 293 24.36 -9.30 -4.56
C SER A 293 22.86 -9.54 -4.69
N PHE A 294 22.08 -8.50 -4.98
CA PHE A 294 20.62 -8.59 -5.03
C PHE A 294 20.18 -9.28 -6.32
N GLU A 295 19.45 -10.38 -6.16
CA GLU A 295 18.74 -11.03 -7.25
C GLU A 295 17.24 -10.78 -7.09
N GLU A 296 16.60 -10.25 -8.14
CA GLU A 296 15.18 -9.96 -8.07
C GLU A 296 14.36 -11.25 -7.91
N PRO A 297 13.56 -11.38 -6.82
CA PRO A 297 12.88 -12.62 -6.51
C PRO A 297 11.65 -12.88 -7.37
N ALA A 298 11.34 -14.17 -7.55
CA ALA A 298 10.08 -14.63 -8.10
C ALA A 298 8.90 -14.37 -7.13
N PRO A 299 7.64 -14.35 -7.61
CA PRO A 299 7.21 -14.44 -9.00
C PRO A 299 7.34 -13.09 -9.71
N LYS A 300 7.84 -13.11 -10.95
CA LYS A 300 7.76 -12.00 -11.91
C LYS A 300 6.59 -12.26 -12.87
N PRO A 301 5.78 -11.26 -13.25
CA PRO A 301 4.75 -11.45 -14.28
C PRO A 301 5.37 -11.93 -15.59
N ALA A 302 4.77 -12.94 -16.24
CA ALA A 302 5.31 -13.57 -17.45
C ALA A 302 5.50 -12.61 -18.66
N GLN A 303 4.89 -11.43 -18.64
CA GLN A 303 4.84 -10.46 -19.74
C GLN A 303 5.35 -9.06 -19.39
N LEU A 304 6.29 -8.92 -18.44
CA LEU A 304 7.04 -7.66 -18.30
C LEU A 304 7.69 -7.23 -19.64
N SER A 305 8.11 -8.20 -20.45
CA SER A 305 8.78 -7.96 -21.73
C SER A 305 8.00 -7.10 -22.73
N LEU A 306 6.67 -7.16 -22.82
CA LEU A 306 5.95 -6.47 -23.90
C LEU A 306 5.66 -4.99 -23.61
N PHE A 307 5.70 -4.58 -22.33
CA PHE A 307 5.49 -3.19 -21.92
C PHE A 307 6.80 -2.45 -21.63
N ASP A 308 7.87 -3.19 -21.31
CA ASP A 308 9.24 -2.63 -21.19
C ASP A 308 9.90 -2.42 -22.58
N MET A 309 9.41 -3.08 -23.64
CA MET A 309 9.92 -2.93 -25.01
C MET A 309 9.64 -1.56 -25.68
N LEU A 310 9.12 -0.59 -24.97
CA LEU A 310 8.88 0.76 -25.49
C LEU A 310 9.86 1.83 -24.99
N ASP A 311 10.84 1.49 -24.16
CA ASP A 311 11.96 2.38 -23.85
C ASP A 311 13.28 1.59 -23.66
N GLY A 312 14.15 1.64 -24.66
CA GLY A 312 15.61 1.51 -24.49
C GLY A 312 16.22 0.11 -24.59
N GLU A 313 16.96 -0.11 -25.68
CA GLU A 313 17.95 -1.19 -25.87
C GLU A 313 19.02 -1.19 -24.76
N PHE A 314 19.50 -2.35 -24.32
CA PHE A 314 20.92 -2.76 -24.37
C PHE A 314 21.05 -4.23 -23.93
N GLY A 315 21.75 -5.01 -24.76
CA GLY A 315 22.13 -6.39 -24.47
C GLY A 315 23.43 -6.51 -23.67
N GLY A 316 23.67 -7.72 -23.16
CA GLY A 316 24.92 -8.16 -22.55
C GLY A 316 24.83 -9.64 -22.17
N ASP A 317 25.82 -10.42 -22.60
CA ASP A 317 25.94 -11.89 -22.60
C ASP A 317 26.06 -12.58 -21.21
N PRO A 318 26.02 -13.94 -21.14
CA PRO A 318 25.99 -14.70 -19.89
C PRO A 318 27.36 -15.23 -19.40
N PHE A 319 27.36 -15.62 -18.11
CA PHE A 319 28.31 -16.48 -17.33
C PHE A 319 29.41 -15.81 -16.49
N GLU A 320 29.49 -16.21 -15.20
CA GLU A 320 30.54 -17.10 -14.67
C GLU A 320 30.14 -17.71 -13.31
N ASP A 321 30.61 -18.95 -13.10
CA ASP A 321 30.56 -19.80 -11.89
C ASP A 321 31.73 -19.43 -10.96
N ASP A 322 31.54 -19.55 -9.64
CA ASP A 322 32.49 -20.16 -8.69
C ASP A 322 32.23 -19.72 -7.23
N GLY A 323 32.31 -20.71 -6.33
CA GLY A 323 32.93 -20.49 -5.01
C GLY A 323 32.07 -20.79 -3.78
N VAL A 324 32.13 -22.03 -3.30
CA VAL A 324 31.74 -22.38 -1.93
C VAL A 324 32.79 -21.81 -0.97
N ALA A 325 32.40 -20.82 -0.17
CA ALA A 325 33.22 -20.25 0.91
C ALA A 325 32.92 -20.93 2.26
N SER A 326 33.99 -21.15 3.01
CA SER A 326 34.08 -21.83 4.31
C SER A 326 33.28 -21.17 5.43
N GLU A 327 32.68 -22.00 6.28
CA GLU A 327 32.05 -21.65 7.55
C GLU A 327 33.08 -21.11 8.57
N GLY A 328 33.26 -19.79 8.59
CA GLY A 328 33.67 -19.07 9.79
C GLY A 328 32.40 -18.56 10.49
N GLU A 329 32.44 -18.35 11.81
CA GLU A 329 31.34 -17.77 12.59
C GLU A 329 30.94 -16.42 11.94
N SER A 330 29.90 -16.46 11.10
CA SER A 330 29.44 -15.28 10.38
C SER A 330 28.71 -14.39 11.37
N GLU A 331 29.09 -13.11 11.41
CA GLU A 331 28.26 -12.10 12.06
C GLU A 331 26.84 -12.23 11.47
N ILE A 332 25.85 -12.36 12.36
CA ILE A 332 24.46 -12.41 11.96
C ILE A 332 24.14 -11.07 11.29
N THR A 333 23.83 -11.09 10.00
CA THR A 333 23.50 -9.86 9.26
C THR A 333 22.01 -9.78 8.97
N THR A 334 21.51 -8.56 8.79
CA THR A 334 20.14 -8.30 8.34
C THR A 334 20.17 -7.30 7.19
N PRO A 335 19.55 -7.62 6.04
CA PRO A 335 19.65 -6.79 4.85
C PRO A 335 18.87 -5.48 5.00
N LEU A 336 19.44 -4.40 4.48
CA LEU A 336 18.70 -3.17 4.20
C LEU A 336 17.56 -3.46 3.21
N CYS A 337 16.40 -2.84 3.44
CA CYS A 337 15.23 -3.05 2.60
C CYS A 337 15.46 -2.52 1.19
N VAL A 338 15.16 -3.38 0.21
CA VAL A 338 15.22 -3.06 -1.21
C VAL A 338 13.81 -2.74 -1.70
N ILE A 339 13.68 -1.61 -2.39
CA ILE A 339 12.45 -1.17 -3.05
C ILE A 339 12.70 -0.99 -4.55
N TYR A 340 11.63 -0.90 -5.34
CA TYR A 340 11.75 -0.70 -6.78
C TYR A 340 11.66 0.78 -7.17
N ASP A 341 12.69 1.29 -7.84
CA ASP A 341 12.62 2.59 -8.50
C ASP A 341 11.96 2.43 -9.87
N TRP A 342 10.64 2.64 -9.90
CA TRP A 342 9.83 2.55 -11.12
C TRP A 342 10.24 3.55 -12.22
N LYS A 343 10.93 4.64 -11.87
CA LYS A 343 11.32 5.66 -12.83
C LYS A 343 12.60 5.26 -13.58
N ASN A 344 13.54 4.67 -12.86
CA ASN A 344 14.82 4.21 -13.42
C ASN A 344 14.83 2.70 -13.72
N ASN A 345 13.72 2.01 -13.45
CA ASN A 345 13.51 0.59 -13.68
C ASN A 345 14.59 -0.30 -13.02
N GLN A 346 14.90 -0.03 -11.76
CA GLN A 346 15.94 -0.77 -11.02
C GLN A 346 15.62 -0.87 -9.52
N PRO A 347 16.08 -1.93 -8.83
CA PRO A 347 16.03 -2.01 -7.38
C PRO A 347 17.01 -1.01 -6.73
N ILE A 348 16.60 -0.42 -5.61
CA ILE A 348 17.42 0.48 -4.79
C ILE A 348 17.20 0.18 -3.31
N GLU A 349 18.16 0.55 -2.46
CA GLU A 349 17.96 0.49 -1.00
C GLU A 349 17.18 1.71 -0.50
N PHE A 350 16.16 1.47 0.33
CA PHE A 350 15.35 2.55 0.91
C PHE A 350 16.20 3.54 1.73
N ALA A 351 17.22 3.04 2.44
CA ALA A 351 18.16 3.87 3.21
C ALA A 351 18.86 4.93 2.34
N GLY A 352 19.12 4.63 1.06
CA GLY A 352 19.71 5.57 0.10
C GLY A 352 18.85 6.81 -0.16
N LEU A 353 17.52 6.70 -0.04
CA LEU A 353 16.60 7.81 -0.28
C LEU A 353 16.63 8.88 0.82
N LYS A 354 16.98 8.52 2.06
CA LYS A 354 17.00 9.48 3.19
C LYS A 354 18.12 10.52 3.08
N GLY A 355 19.19 10.21 2.34
CA GLY A 355 20.32 11.11 2.10
C GLY A 355 20.18 12.04 0.89
N GLU A 356 19.26 11.75 -0.03
CA GLU A 356 19.05 12.52 -1.26
C GLU A 356 18.06 13.68 -1.12
N VAL A 357 18.09 14.41 0.00
CA VAL A 357 17.46 15.74 0.05
C VAL A 357 18.30 16.68 -0.82
N ARG A 358 18.12 16.59 -2.15
CA ARG A 358 18.65 17.54 -3.12
C ARG A 358 18.22 18.92 -2.67
N SER A 359 19.17 19.84 -2.55
CA SER A 359 18.89 21.25 -2.30
C SER A 359 17.87 21.74 -3.33
N MET A 360 16.60 21.82 -2.93
CA MET A 360 15.64 22.61 -3.70
C MET A 360 16.14 24.04 -3.63
N THR A 361 16.61 24.49 -4.79
CA THR A 361 17.24 25.78 -5.04
C THR A 361 16.47 26.91 -4.38
N ASN A 362 17.20 27.72 -3.60
CA ASN A 362 16.83 29.07 -3.21
C ASN A 362 16.56 29.90 -4.48
N GLU A 363 15.33 29.90 -4.98
CA GLU A 363 14.80 31.07 -5.68
C GLU A 363 14.14 31.96 -4.63
N ARG A 364 14.97 32.65 -3.85
CA ARG A 364 14.51 33.85 -3.15
C ARG A 364 14.33 34.93 -4.20
N THR A 365 13.08 35.20 -4.54
CA THR A 365 12.65 36.41 -5.22
C THR A 365 13.18 37.61 -4.46
N ASN A 366 13.97 38.40 -5.16
CA ASN A 366 14.56 39.65 -4.71
C ASN A 366 13.48 40.74 -4.79
N GLU A 367 12.58 40.80 -3.81
CA GLU A 367 11.68 41.94 -3.63
C GLU A 367 12.21 42.84 -2.51
N ARG A 368 12.91 43.90 -2.94
CA ARG A 368 13.14 45.10 -2.15
C ARG A 368 11.79 45.70 -1.78
N THR A 369 11.46 45.73 -0.50
CA THR A 369 10.53 46.72 0.05
C THR A 369 11.10 47.31 1.34
N ASN A 370 11.04 48.64 1.37
CA ASN A 370 11.63 49.51 2.36
C ASN A 370 11.12 49.25 3.78
N GLU A 371 12.04 49.36 4.72
CA GLU A 371 11.78 49.63 6.13
C GLU A 371 10.85 50.84 6.29
N ARG A 372 9.77 50.68 7.04
CA ARG A 372 9.19 51.71 7.91
C ARG A 372 8.51 51.07 9.11
N THR A 373 9.27 51.08 10.20
CA THR A 373 8.90 51.29 11.62
C THR A 373 7.42 51.51 11.96
N LEU A 374 6.93 50.76 12.97
CA LEU A 374 5.99 51.13 14.05
C LEU A 374 5.67 49.82 14.84
N LEU A 375 6.36 49.48 15.93
CA LEU A 375 6.17 49.88 17.34
C LEU A 375 4.74 49.79 17.92
N CYS A 376 4.66 49.12 19.08
CA CYS A 376 3.57 48.91 20.05
C CYS A 376 2.52 47.83 19.72
N GLY A 377 2.14 46.95 20.64
CA GLY A 377 2.50 46.82 22.06
C GLY A 377 1.55 45.82 22.75
N ASN A 378 2.05 45.17 23.79
CA ASN A 378 1.27 44.38 24.72
C ASN A 378 0.09 45.19 25.31
N ARG A 379 -1.13 44.70 25.10
CA ARG A 379 -2.15 44.45 26.14
C ARG A 379 -3.34 43.72 25.54
#